data_AF-A0A846MSI6-F1
#
_entry.id   AF-A0A846MSI6-F1
#
_cell.length_a   1.000
_cell.length_b   1.000
_cell.length_c   1.000
_cell.angle_alpha   90.00
_cell.angle_beta   90.00
_cell.angle_gamma   90.00
#
_symmetry.space_group_name_H-M   'P 1'
#
loop_
_entity.id
_entity.type
_entity.pdbx_description
1 polymer ?
#
loop_
_entity_poly.entity_id
_entity_poly.type
_entity_poly.pdbx_seq_one_letter_code
_entity_poly.pdbx_strand_id
1 'polypeptide(L)' 'MKKFEELKNIVLAAEEDAKKFYEKDNQAAGTRLRKAMQQLKELAHEIRKEVQDIKNSKKGA' A
#
# COMPACT_ATOMS: atom_id res chain seq x y z
N MET A 1 11.73 7.49 -1.66
CA MET A 1 12.15 6.17 -1.15
C MET A 1 11.43 5.77 0.14
N LYS A 2 11.41 6.60 1.20
CA LYS A 2 10.71 6.28 2.47
C LYS A 2 9.27 5.76 2.29
N LYS A 3 8.43 6.45 1.50
CA LYS A 3 7.05 6.01 1.20
C LYS A 3 6.97 4.64 0.51
N PHE A 4 7.95 4.30 -0.32
CA PHE A 4 7.98 3.01 -1.01
C PHE A 4 8.36 1.86 -0.07
N GLU A 5 9.24 2.12 0.90
CA GLU A 5 9.57 1.17 1.97
C GLU A 5 8.36 0.94 2.88
N GLU A 6 7.64 1.99 3.24
CA GLU A 6 6.39 1.88 4.00
C GLU A 6 5.34 1.05 3.27
N LEU A 7 5.19 1.24 1.95
CA LEU A 7 4.29 0.42 1.13
C LEU A 7 4.66 -1.06 1.20
N LYS A 8 5.95 -1.40 1.11
CA LYS A 8 6.44 -2.78 1.27
C LYS A 8 6.11 -3.34 2.65
N ASN A 9 6.30 -2.56 3.70
CA ASN A 9 6.03 -3.01 5.06
C ASN A 9 4.54 -3.33 5.27
N ILE A 10 3.64 -2.53 4.68
CA ILE A 10 2.19 -2.81 4.72
C ILE A 10 1.88 -4.14 4.02
N VAL A 11 2.50 -4.43 2.86
CA VAL A 11 2.31 -5.72 2.16
C VAL A 11 2.77 -6.89 3.01
N LEU A 12 3.95 -6.80 3.61
CA LEU A 12 4.50 -7.86 4.45
C LEU A 12 3.63 -8.12 5.69
N ALA A 13 3.15 -7.05 6.34
CA ALA A 13 2.25 -7.18 7.49
C ALA A 13 0.87 -7.75 7.11
N ALA A 14 0.38 -7.45 5.90
CA ALA A 14 -0.91 -7.93 5.41
C ALA A 14 -0.90 -9.42 5.02
N GLU A 15 0.27 -10.03 4.80
CA GLU A 15 0.37 -11.41 4.32
C GLU A 15 -0.25 -12.42 5.30
N GLU A 16 -0.04 -12.24 6.60
CA GLU A 16 -0.60 -13.16 7.61
C GLU A 16 -2.14 -13.07 7.65
N ASP A 17 -2.68 -11.86 7.58
CA ASP A 17 -4.13 -11.66 7.52
C ASP A 17 -4.73 -12.17 6.20
N ALA A 18 -3.99 -12.07 5.09
CA ALA A 18 -4.37 -12.67 3.82
C ALA A 18 -4.47 -14.20 3.92
N LYS A 19 -3.43 -14.87 4.44
CA LYS A 19 -3.45 -16.32 4.67
C LYS A 19 -4.62 -16.74 5.56
N LYS A 20 -4.80 -16.07 6.70
CA LYS A 20 -5.92 -16.35 7.62
C LYS A 20 -7.29 -16.15 6.96
N PHE A 21 -7.45 -15.12 6.13
CA PHE A 21 -8.71 -14.86 5.44
C PHE A 21 -8.98 -15.89 4.34
N TYR A 22 -8.04 -16.11 3.41
CA TYR A 22 -8.24 -16.97 2.25
C TYR A 22 -8.22 -18.47 2.55
N GLU A 23 -7.44 -18.92 3.53
CA GLU A 23 -7.30 -20.35 3.85
C GLU A 23 -8.21 -20.79 5.00
N LYS A 24 -8.57 -19.87 5.91
CA LYS A 24 -9.26 -20.19 7.17
C LYS A 24 -10.59 -19.44 7.36
N ASP A 25 -11.06 -18.72 6.34
CA ASP A 25 -12.30 -17.93 6.34
C ASP A 25 -12.43 -16.96 7.54
N ASN A 26 -11.29 -16.43 8.02
CA ASN A 26 -11.25 -15.58 9.19
C ASN A 26 -11.74 -14.15 8.86
N GLN A 27 -12.98 -13.85 9.23
CA GLN A 27 -13.64 -12.56 8.95
C GLN A 27 -12.94 -11.35 9.60
N ALA A 28 -12.36 -11.51 10.78
CA ALA A 28 -11.60 -10.44 11.43
C ALA A 28 -10.29 -10.14 10.69
N ALA A 29 -9.60 -11.17 10.19
CA ALA A 29 -8.45 -11.02 9.31
C ALA A 29 -8.83 -10.34 7.99
N GLY A 30 -9.97 -10.70 7.40
CA GLY A 30 -10.52 -10.02 6.22
C GLY A 30 -10.74 -8.52 6.43
N THR A 31 -11.24 -8.13 7.62
CA THR A 31 -11.41 -6.71 7.96
C THR A 31 -10.08 -5.96 8.06
N ARG A 32 -9.05 -6.57 8.67
CA ARG A 32 -7.71 -5.97 8.76
C ARG A 32 -7.04 -5.91 7.39
N LEU A 33 -7.10 -6.99 6.62
CA LEU A 33 -6.59 -7.05 5.25
C LEU A 33 -7.20 -5.95 4.38
N ARG A 34 -8.53 -5.77 4.43
CA ARG A 34 -9.20 -4.69 3.70
C ARG A 34 -8.67 -3.31 4.08
N LYS A 35 -8.48 -3.04 5.37
CA LYS A 35 -7.92 -1.76 5.85
C LYS A 35 -6.49 -1.56 5.36
N ALA A 36 -5.64 -2.59 5.42
CA ALA A 36 -4.28 -2.55 4.90
C ALA A 36 -4.25 -2.26 3.38
N MET A 37 -5.16 -2.88 2.61
CA MET A 37 -5.27 -2.60 1.17
C MET A 37 -5.73 -1.17 0.87
N GLN A 38 -6.60 -0.59 1.71
CA GLN A 38 -7.01 0.81 1.57
C GLN A 38 -5.82 1.76 1.80
N GLN A 39 -5.03 1.52 2.85
CA GLN A 39 -3.81 2.29 3.12
C GLN A 39 -2.79 2.16 1.98
N LEU A 40 -2.61 0.96 1.45
CA LEU A 40 -1.71 0.71 0.32
C LEU A 40 -2.14 1.49 -0.93
N LYS A 41 -3.44 1.55 -1.22
CA LYS A 41 -3.99 2.34 -2.34
C LYS A 41 -3.66 3.83 -2.18
N GLU A 42 -3.84 4.37 -0.98
CA GLU A 42 -3.56 5.79 -0.69
C GLU A 42 -2.07 6.10 -0.85
N LEU A 43 -1.20 5.29 -0.24
CA LEU A 43 0.24 5.47 -0.32
C LEU A 43 0.79 5.30 -1.75
N ALA A 44 0.27 4.33 -2.51
CA ALA A 44 0.62 4.14 -3.91
C ALA A 44 0.26 5.36 -4.76
N HIS A 45 -0.91 5.96 -4.50
CA HIS A 45 -1.35 7.17 -5.20
C HIS A 45 -0.46 8.37 -4.88
N GLU A 46 -0.08 8.54 -3.62
CA GLU A 46 0.85 9.60 -3.22
C GLU A 46 2.21 9.46 -3.88
N ILE A 47 2.78 8.25 -3.91
CA ILE A 47 4.05 7.98 -4.58
C ILE A 47 3.93 8.32 -6.08
N ARG A 48 2.85 7.92 -6.73
CA ARG A 48 2.60 8.24 -8.14
C ARG A 48 2.55 9.75 -8.38
N LYS A 49 1.81 10.49 -7.54
CA LYS A 49 1.72 11.95 -7.62
C LYS A 49 3.09 12.59 -7.47
N GLU A 50 3.84 12.20 -6.45
CA GLU A 50 5.20 12.72 -6.19
C GLU A 50 6.14 12.50 -7.39
N VAL A 51 6.10 11.30 -7.99
CA VAL A 51 6.87 11.01 -9.23
C VAL A 51 6.44 11.91 -10.39
N GLN A 52 5.14 12.12 -10.57
CA GLN A 52 4.61 12.98 -11.62
C GLN A 52 5.00 14.44 -11.41
N ASP A 53 4.94 14.93 -10.17
CA ASP A 53 5.32 16.28 -9.80
C ASP A 53 6.82 16.51 -10.05
N ILE A 54 7.68 15.59 -9.62
CA ILE A 54 9.14 15.65 -9.91
C ILE A 54 9.41 15.71 -11.42
N LYS A 55 8.72 14.88 -12.22
CA LYS A 55 8.85 14.87 -13.68
C LYS A 55 8.41 16.20 -14.30
N ASN A 56 7.32 16.78 -13.81
CA ASN A 56 6.81 18.06 -14.30
C ASN A 56 7.72 19.23 -13.88
N SER A 57 8.24 19.23 -12.65
CA SER A 57 9.19 20.24 -12.18
C SER A 57 10.51 20.21 -12.96
N LYS A 58 10.97 19.03 -13.40
CA LYS A 58 12.16 18.90 -14.26
C LYS A 58 11.94 19.31 -15.71
N LYS A 59 10.70 19.43 -16.17
CA LYS A 59 10.36 19.87 -17.54
C LYS A 59 10.17 21.40 -17.66
N GLY A 60 10.17 22.11 -16.54
CA GLY A 60 9.94 23.56 -16.47
C GLY A 60 11.20 24.39 -16.21
N ALA A 61 12.40 23.82 -16.38
CA ALA A 61 13.69 24.51 -16.27
C ALA A 61 14.42 24.48 -17.62
#